data_AF-A0A9P4VQ47-F1
#
_entry.id   AF-A0A9P4VQ47-F1
#
_cell.length_a   1.000
_cell.length_b   1.000
_cell.length_c   1.000
_cell.angle_alpha   90.00
_cell.angle_beta   90.00
_cell.angle_gamma   90.00
#
_symmetry.space_group_name_H-M   'P 1'
#
loop_
_entity.id
_entity.type
_entity.pdbx_description
1 polymer ?
#
loop_
_entity_poly.entity_id
_entity_poly.type
_entity_poly.pdbx_seq_one_letter_code
_entity_poly.pdbx_strand_id
1 'polypeptide(L)'
;MEYDTKTPLWNNGDKLSFAWPSARERWPVIITTAIDDVHRTTFDSTDAETRSEGKRIVEQLANLKYELQHDRQLTPIEDDGESDVASYNEELAALGPLHWFTAPWLFSECYMYRRMHSYCTLSTKWKNYDFFSRQKMATFKSSRPAVLELAAQYKNIVTELGTGQQERSEKSAEEIEAAEKLLFIEMCEICLWGNATDLSLLTNVSYDDIQKLQGSAARKKAEKNILVNDLPAAFQVLRAAQKSNKGERRVDFILDNAGFELFVDLILAGYLLSTGLATTVVLHPKSIPWFVSDVVPKDFSDLLNALADPQSYYTTPSDDEKHRDVTPQPLLDKELDELAFLFDSWSTFHAEGKLVIRPNRFWTGAGSYWRLPKTAPELHEDLKESELVIFKGDLNYRKLTADAMWDPATPFWEAIGPLGPGSGMRTLALRTAKGDVIAGLPKGKDEEMRAMEGGGGDSGARKWAWSGKWAVVQFLDGKV
;
A
#
# COMPACT_ATOMS: atom_id res chain seq x y z
N MET A 1 -5.69 12.98 -21.20
CA MET A 1 -6.26 14.32 -20.91
C MET A 1 -5.14 15.37 -20.85
N GLU A 2 -5.47 16.66 -20.61
CA GLU A 2 -4.53 17.80 -20.68
C GLU A 2 -3.25 17.58 -19.85
N TYR A 3 -3.40 17.05 -18.64
CA TYR A 3 -2.31 16.86 -17.66
C TYR A 3 -1.70 15.46 -17.63
N ASP A 4 -2.10 14.57 -18.56
CA ASP A 4 -1.51 13.23 -18.64
C ASP A 4 -0.23 13.25 -19.48
N THR A 5 0.62 12.25 -19.21
CA THR A 5 1.79 11.97 -20.03
C THR A 5 1.40 11.76 -21.51
N LYS A 6 2.34 12.11 -22.39
CA LYS A 6 2.23 11.79 -23.83
C LYS A 6 2.79 10.40 -24.16
N THR A 7 3.46 9.76 -23.20
CA THR A 7 3.92 8.38 -23.32
C THR A 7 2.71 7.44 -23.42
N PRO A 8 2.71 6.47 -24.36
CA PRO A 8 1.62 5.49 -24.46
C PRO A 8 1.36 4.76 -23.14
N LEU A 9 0.09 4.48 -22.85
CA LEU A 9 -0.32 3.81 -21.62
C LEU A 9 -0.46 2.30 -21.81
N TRP A 10 -0.21 1.53 -20.75
CA TRP A 10 -0.58 0.11 -20.73
C TRP A 10 -2.10 -0.04 -20.88
N ASN A 11 -2.53 -1.05 -21.63
CA ASN A 11 -3.94 -1.30 -21.92
C ASN A 11 -4.24 -2.80 -21.91
N ASN A 12 -5.51 -3.11 -21.72
CA ASN A 12 -5.96 -4.49 -21.52
C ASN A 12 -5.88 -5.37 -22.80
N GLY A 13 -5.54 -4.76 -23.94
CA GLY A 13 -5.45 -5.43 -25.24
C GLY A 13 -4.07 -5.98 -25.57
N ASP A 14 -3.05 -5.61 -24.79
CA ASP A 14 -1.67 -6.07 -25.01
C ASP A 14 -1.44 -7.46 -24.40
N LYS A 15 -1.34 -8.48 -25.27
CA LYS A 15 -1.11 -9.88 -24.89
C LYS A 15 0.23 -10.13 -24.19
N LEU A 16 1.18 -9.21 -24.32
CA LEU A 16 2.48 -9.28 -23.68
C LEU A 16 2.50 -8.58 -22.32
N SER A 17 1.40 -7.91 -21.93
CA SER A 17 1.27 -7.18 -20.69
C SER A 17 0.52 -7.98 -19.62
N PHE A 18 0.77 -7.66 -18.34
CA PHE A 18 -0.02 -8.15 -17.21
C PHE A 18 -1.45 -7.62 -17.18
N ALA A 19 -1.73 -6.50 -17.85
CA ALA A 19 -3.08 -5.98 -18.03
C ALA A 19 -4.01 -7.01 -18.71
N TRP A 20 -3.48 -7.79 -19.66
CA TRP A 20 -4.25 -8.81 -20.39
C TRP A 20 -4.85 -9.90 -19.49
N PRO A 21 -4.04 -10.67 -18.70
CA PRO A 21 -4.60 -11.65 -17.77
C PRO A 21 -5.33 -10.98 -16.60
N SER A 22 -4.95 -9.75 -16.20
CA SER A 22 -5.69 -9.02 -15.15
C SER A 22 -7.15 -8.80 -15.54
N ALA A 23 -7.40 -8.28 -16.75
CA ALA A 23 -8.76 -8.02 -17.22
C ALA A 23 -9.59 -9.29 -17.50
N ARG A 24 -8.95 -10.36 -17.95
CA ARG A 24 -9.66 -11.58 -18.40
C ARG A 24 -9.82 -12.65 -17.34
N GLU A 25 -8.90 -12.72 -16.39
CA GLU A 25 -8.82 -13.81 -15.43
C GLU A 25 -8.99 -13.28 -14.00
N ARG A 26 -8.32 -12.18 -13.64
CA ARG A 26 -8.28 -11.71 -12.24
C ARG A 26 -9.51 -10.88 -11.86
N TRP A 27 -9.89 -9.90 -12.67
CA TRP A 27 -11.04 -9.04 -12.38
C TRP A 27 -12.37 -9.81 -12.25
N PRO A 28 -12.69 -10.81 -13.11
CA PRO A 28 -13.88 -11.63 -12.90
C PRO A 28 -13.87 -12.40 -11.57
N VAL A 29 -12.70 -12.85 -11.11
CA VAL A 29 -12.54 -13.51 -9.80
C VAL A 29 -12.80 -12.52 -8.67
N ILE A 30 -12.25 -11.31 -8.75
CA ILE A 30 -12.47 -10.25 -7.75
C ILE A 30 -13.96 -9.90 -7.62
N ILE A 31 -14.67 -9.72 -8.74
CA ILE A 31 -16.11 -9.46 -8.71
C ILE A 31 -16.87 -10.66 -8.13
N THR A 32 -16.42 -11.89 -8.40
CA THR A 32 -17.01 -13.10 -7.80
C THR A 32 -16.84 -13.12 -6.29
N THR A 33 -15.65 -12.80 -5.78
CA THR A 33 -15.42 -12.69 -4.34
C THR A 33 -16.33 -11.65 -3.69
N ALA A 34 -16.53 -10.50 -4.33
CA ALA A 34 -17.48 -9.50 -3.84
C ALA A 34 -18.93 -10.00 -3.85
N ILE A 35 -19.35 -10.72 -4.90
CA ILE A 35 -20.68 -11.37 -4.96
C ILE A 35 -20.86 -12.35 -3.80
N ASP A 36 -19.87 -13.21 -3.56
CA ASP A 36 -19.93 -14.21 -2.49
C ASP A 36 -20.04 -13.56 -1.11
N ASP A 37 -19.30 -12.47 -0.88
CA ASP A 37 -19.31 -11.74 0.38
C ASP A 37 -20.66 -11.04 0.64
N VAL A 38 -21.23 -10.36 -0.36
CA VAL A 38 -22.58 -9.76 -0.26
C VAL A 38 -23.63 -10.83 -0.08
N HIS A 39 -23.57 -11.92 -0.84
CA HIS A 39 -24.51 -13.02 -0.74
C HIS A 39 -24.51 -13.62 0.67
N ARG A 40 -23.33 -13.84 1.24
CA ARG A 40 -23.17 -14.33 2.61
C ARG A 40 -23.80 -13.39 3.64
N THR A 41 -23.46 -12.10 3.60
CA THR A 41 -24.04 -11.10 4.51
C THR A 41 -25.55 -10.97 4.37
N THR A 42 -26.05 -11.09 3.13
CA THR A 42 -27.48 -11.09 2.82
C THR A 42 -28.16 -12.31 3.45
N PHE A 43 -27.56 -13.49 3.33
CA PHE A 43 -28.10 -14.74 3.89
C PHE A 43 -28.17 -14.71 5.43
N ASP A 44 -27.13 -14.17 6.06
CA ASP A 44 -27.03 -14.09 7.54
C ASP A 44 -27.95 -13.02 8.14
N SER A 45 -28.49 -12.09 7.33
CA SER A 45 -29.31 -10.98 7.82
C SER A 45 -30.77 -11.37 8.05
N THR A 46 -31.30 -10.99 9.21
CA THR A 46 -32.73 -11.14 9.55
C THR A 46 -33.58 -9.96 9.05
N ASP A 47 -32.96 -8.83 8.68
CA ASP A 47 -33.64 -7.61 8.21
C ASP A 47 -34.08 -7.73 6.74
N ALA A 48 -35.37 -7.49 6.48
CA ALA A 48 -35.97 -7.69 5.16
C ALA A 48 -35.44 -6.69 4.11
N GLU A 49 -35.19 -5.44 4.52
CA GLU A 49 -34.68 -4.39 3.64
C GLU A 49 -33.23 -4.66 3.26
N THR A 50 -32.37 -4.98 4.25
CA THR A 50 -30.99 -5.41 4.02
C THR A 50 -30.93 -6.60 3.06
N ARG A 51 -31.81 -7.59 3.22
CA ARG A 51 -31.88 -8.74 2.29
C ARG A 51 -32.29 -8.36 0.87
N SER A 52 -33.23 -7.44 0.73
CA SER A 52 -33.72 -6.97 -0.57
C SER A 52 -32.63 -6.21 -1.33
N GLU A 53 -32.00 -5.24 -0.66
CA GLU A 53 -30.89 -4.46 -1.23
C GLU A 53 -29.68 -5.33 -1.55
N GLY A 54 -29.32 -6.28 -0.66
CA GLY A 54 -28.20 -7.19 -0.89
C GLY A 54 -28.38 -8.07 -2.12
N LYS A 55 -29.60 -8.59 -2.36
CA LYS A 55 -29.92 -9.33 -3.58
C LYS A 55 -29.77 -8.48 -4.84
N ARG A 56 -30.18 -7.19 -4.78
CA ARG A 56 -30.01 -6.25 -5.90
C ARG A 56 -28.53 -5.98 -6.19
N ILE A 57 -27.72 -5.78 -5.15
CA ILE A 57 -26.27 -5.58 -5.30
C ILE A 57 -25.61 -6.81 -5.95
N VAL A 58 -25.99 -8.03 -5.52
CA VAL A 58 -25.52 -9.28 -6.15
C VAL A 58 -25.87 -9.32 -7.64
N GLU A 59 -27.09 -8.95 -8.02
CA GLU A 59 -27.51 -8.87 -9.43
C GLU A 59 -26.68 -7.85 -10.23
N GLN A 60 -26.45 -6.66 -9.67
CA GLN A 60 -25.64 -5.61 -10.31
C GLN A 60 -24.17 -6.02 -10.49
N LEU A 61 -23.58 -6.68 -9.49
CA LEU A 61 -22.23 -7.23 -9.57
C LEU A 61 -22.13 -8.36 -10.60
N ALA A 62 -23.14 -9.25 -10.66
CA ALA A 62 -23.20 -10.30 -11.66
C ALA A 62 -23.30 -9.74 -13.09
N ASN A 63 -24.09 -8.68 -13.28
CA ASN A 63 -24.19 -7.96 -14.55
C ASN A 63 -22.86 -7.30 -14.93
N LEU A 64 -22.18 -6.63 -13.99
CA LEU A 64 -20.85 -6.05 -14.22
C LEU A 64 -19.82 -7.11 -14.64
N LYS A 65 -19.84 -8.28 -13.97
CA LYS A 65 -18.99 -9.42 -14.33
C LYS A 65 -19.30 -9.91 -15.75
N TYR A 66 -20.57 -10.02 -16.12
CA TYR A 66 -20.98 -10.39 -17.47
C TYR A 66 -20.51 -9.38 -18.51
N GLU A 67 -20.67 -8.07 -18.25
CA GLU A 67 -20.18 -6.99 -19.10
C GLU A 67 -18.67 -7.11 -19.37
N LEU A 68 -17.91 -7.30 -18.29
CA LEU A 68 -16.46 -7.49 -18.33
C LEU A 68 -16.05 -8.71 -19.16
N GLN A 69 -16.64 -9.88 -18.88
CA GLN A 69 -16.26 -11.14 -19.54
C GLN A 69 -16.62 -11.19 -21.03
N HIS A 70 -17.61 -10.38 -21.46
CA HIS A 70 -18.06 -10.30 -22.86
C HIS A 70 -17.55 -9.06 -23.57
N ASP A 71 -16.52 -8.41 -23.02
CA ASP A 71 -15.89 -7.23 -23.61
C ASP A 71 -16.89 -6.14 -24.01
N ARG A 72 -17.87 -5.88 -23.14
CA ARG A 72 -18.87 -4.84 -23.40
C ARG A 72 -18.22 -3.46 -23.34
N GLN A 73 -18.89 -2.50 -23.99
CA GLN A 73 -18.49 -1.11 -23.90
C GLN A 73 -18.70 -0.60 -22.46
N LEU A 74 -17.75 0.16 -21.92
CA LEU A 74 -17.88 0.86 -20.64
C LEU A 74 -18.96 1.95 -20.78
N THR A 75 -19.79 2.08 -19.75
CA THR A 75 -20.91 3.03 -19.70
C THR A 75 -20.66 4.11 -18.64
N PRO A 76 -21.33 5.27 -18.71
CA PRO A 76 -21.26 6.25 -17.63
C PRO A 76 -21.65 5.62 -16.28
N ILE A 77 -20.94 6.00 -15.22
CA ILE A 77 -21.30 5.65 -13.83
C ILE A 77 -22.55 6.47 -13.47
N GLU A 78 -23.54 5.81 -12.86
CA GLU A 78 -24.75 6.45 -12.34
C GLU A 78 -24.39 7.44 -11.22
N ASP A 79 -25.09 8.56 -11.17
CA ASP A 79 -24.90 9.56 -10.13
C ASP A 79 -25.33 9.01 -8.77
N ASP A 80 -24.36 8.80 -7.89
CA ASP A 80 -24.55 8.33 -6.51
C ASP A 80 -24.40 9.46 -5.47
N GLY A 81 -24.34 10.71 -5.93
CA GLY A 81 -24.21 11.90 -5.11
C GLY A 81 -22.77 12.25 -4.73
N GLU A 82 -21.78 11.45 -5.14
CA GLU A 82 -20.37 11.74 -4.90
C GLU A 82 -19.74 12.54 -6.05
N SER A 83 -18.92 13.53 -5.70
CA SER A 83 -18.35 14.48 -6.67
C SER A 83 -17.40 13.86 -7.69
N ASP A 84 -16.85 12.67 -7.41
CA ASP A 84 -15.89 12.00 -8.29
C ASP A 84 -16.56 11.33 -9.50
N VAL A 85 -17.87 11.05 -9.47
CA VAL A 85 -18.62 10.45 -10.60
C VAL A 85 -18.49 11.30 -11.86
N ALA A 86 -18.61 12.62 -11.72
CA ALA A 86 -18.48 13.55 -12.84
C ALA A 86 -17.10 13.42 -13.51
N SER A 87 -16.02 13.37 -12.73
CA SER A 87 -14.66 13.21 -13.25
C SER A 87 -14.44 11.89 -13.99
N TYR A 88 -15.01 10.77 -13.49
CA TYR A 88 -14.97 9.49 -14.20
C TYR A 88 -15.71 9.54 -15.53
N ASN A 89 -16.90 10.16 -15.56
CA ASN A 89 -17.73 10.26 -16.75
C ASN A 89 -17.13 11.20 -17.81
N GLU A 90 -16.53 12.32 -17.38
CA GLU A 90 -15.78 13.22 -18.24
C GLU A 90 -14.57 12.52 -18.88
N GLU A 91 -13.81 11.75 -18.09
CA GLU A 91 -12.66 10.99 -18.60
C GLU A 91 -13.10 9.88 -19.56
N LEU A 92 -14.16 9.13 -19.25
CA LEU A 92 -14.73 8.14 -20.15
C LEU A 92 -15.16 8.76 -21.48
N ALA A 93 -15.84 9.92 -21.45
CA ALA A 93 -16.25 10.63 -22.65
C ALA A 93 -15.04 11.12 -23.48
N ALA A 94 -14.00 11.62 -22.81
CA ALA A 94 -12.78 12.11 -23.46
C ALA A 94 -11.95 10.99 -24.11
N LEU A 95 -11.95 9.78 -23.54
CA LEU A 95 -11.28 8.60 -24.10
C LEU A 95 -12.08 7.94 -25.24
N GLY A 96 -13.35 8.31 -25.40
CA GLY A 96 -14.26 7.78 -26.42
C GLY A 96 -14.85 6.41 -26.03
N PRO A 97 -15.50 5.71 -26.99
CA PRO A 97 -16.05 4.38 -26.74
C PRO A 97 -14.95 3.39 -26.34
N LEU A 98 -14.89 3.06 -25.05
CA LEU A 98 -13.95 2.09 -24.50
C LEU A 98 -14.61 0.74 -24.27
N HIS A 99 -13.89 -0.33 -24.58
CA HIS A 99 -14.27 -1.71 -24.28
C HIS A 99 -13.34 -2.26 -23.19
N TRP A 100 -13.86 -3.15 -22.34
CA TRP A 100 -13.12 -3.70 -21.19
C TRP A 100 -11.75 -4.26 -21.56
N PHE A 101 -11.60 -4.88 -22.73
CA PHE A 101 -10.38 -5.55 -23.16
C PHE A 101 -9.44 -4.68 -23.99
N THR A 102 -9.77 -3.41 -24.23
CA THR A 102 -8.90 -2.47 -24.96
C THR A 102 -8.70 -1.14 -24.25
N ALA A 103 -9.42 -0.90 -23.15
CA ALA A 103 -9.28 0.31 -22.35
C ALA A 103 -7.88 0.44 -21.72
N PRO A 104 -7.43 1.67 -21.40
CA PRO A 104 -6.25 1.89 -20.56
C PRO A 104 -6.39 1.13 -19.24
N TRP A 105 -5.32 0.46 -18.83
CA TRP A 105 -5.37 -0.49 -17.72
C TRP A 105 -5.70 0.20 -16.40
N LEU A 106 -4.94 1.25 -16.04
CA LEU A 106 -5.20 2.06 -14.85
C LEU A 106 -6.65 2.57 -14.77
N PHE A 107 -7.14 3.21 -15.83
CA PHE A 107 -8.49 3.78 -15.86
C PHE A 107 -9.56 2.73 -15.64
N SER A 108 -9.52 1.63 -16.41
CA SER A 108 -10.55 0.59 -16.38
C SER A 108 -10.56 -0.19 -15.07
N GLU A 109 -9.39 -0.41 -14.45
CA GLU A 109 -9.31 -1.03 -13.13
C GLU A 109 -9.89 -0.13 -12.04
N CYS A 110 -9.53 1.15 -12.02
CA CYS A 110 -10.13 2.15 -11.12
C CYS A 110 -11.65 2.26 -11.32
N TYR A 111 -12.09 2.32 -12.57
CA TYR A 111 -13.50 2.38 -12.96
C TYR A 111 -14.28 1.16 -12.46
N MET A 112 -13.72 -0.05 -12.53
CA MET A 112 -14.36 -1.26 -12.02
C MET A 112 -14.67 -1.13 -10.53
N TYR A 113 -13.69 -0.77 -9.69
CA TYR A 113 -13.90 -0.59 -8.26
C TYR A 113 -14.89 0.55 -7.96
N ARG A 114 -14.83 1.66 -8.72
CA ARG A 114 -15.77 2.77 -8.54
C ARG A 114 -17.20 2.37 -8.87
N ARG A 115 -17.43 1.60 -9.94
CA ARG A 115 -18.73 1.00 -10.32
C ARG A 115 -19.25 0.05 -9.24
N MET A 116 -18.40 -0.84 -8.72
CA MET A 116 -18.77 -1.76 -7.64
C MET A 116 -19.21 -1.00 -6.40
N HIS A 117 -18.49 0.06 -6.03
CA HIS A 117 -18.83 0.88 -4.88
C HIS A 117 -20.14 1.66 -5.06
N SER A 118 -20.44 2.19 -6.26
CA SER A 118 -21.72 2.88 -6.53
C SER A 118 -22.94 2.03 -6.20
N TYR A 119 -22.89 0.71 -6.45
CA TYR A 119 -24.00 -0.19 -6.12
C TYR A 119 -24.33 -0.20 -4.63
N CYS A 120 -23.31 -0.06 -3.78
CA CYS A 120 -23.48 0.14 -2.35
C CYS A 120 -23.96 1.56 -2.02
N THR A 121 -23.32 2.59 -2.57
CA THR A 121 -23.61 3.99 -2.22
C THR A 121 -25.05 4.41 -2.54
N LEU A 122 -25.64 3.84 -3.60
CA LEU A 122 -27.04 4.04 -4.00
C LEU A 122 -28.06 3.33 -3.08
N SER A 123 -27.60 2.47 -2.17
CA SER A 123 -28.45 1.77 -1.20
C SER A 123 -28.56 2.51 0.14
N THR A 124 -29.48 2.08 0.99
CA THR A 124 -29.63 2.64 2.34
C THR A 124 -28.86 1.84 3.38
N LYS A 125 -28.99 0.50 3.39
CA LYS A 125 -28.39 -0.38 4.41
C LYS A 125 -26.95 -0.76 4.09
N TRP A 126 -26.56 -0.71 2.82
CA TRP A 126 -25.23 -1.13 2.35
C TRP A 126 -24.34 0.04 1.95
N LYS A 127 -24.74 1.28 2.23
CA LYS A 127 -24.07 2.51 1.77
C LYS A 127 -22.55 2.52 2.00
N ASN A 128 -22.11 2.05 3.18
CA ASN A 128 -20.70 2.03 3.57
C ASN A 128 -20.13 0.60 3.64
N TYR A 129 -20.75 -0.35 2.95
CA TYR A 129 -20.34 -1.75 3.00
C TYR A 129 -18.99 -1.96 2.29
N ASP A 130 -18.07 -2.66 2.95
CA ASP A 130 -16.79 -3.09 2.39
C ASP A 130 -16.81 -4.60 2.14
N PHE A 131 -16.95 -4.98 0.87
CA PHE A 131 -16.95 -6.37 0.40
C PHE A 131 -15.66 -7.12 0.73
N PHE A 132 -14.58 -6.41 1.04
CA PHE A 132 -13.25 -6.97 1.23
C PHE A 132 -12.82 -7.01 2.69
N SER A 133 -13.58 -6.42 3.62
CA SER A 133 -13.22 -6.34 5.04
C SER A 133 -12.97 -7.71 5.67
N ARG A 134 -13.81 -8.72 5.37
CA ARG A 134 -13.59 -10.10 5.85
C ARG A 134 -12.25 -10.68 5.40
N GLN A 135 -11.91 -10.50 4.12
CA GLN A 135 -10.65 -11.00 3.55
C GLN A 135 -9.44 -10.28 4.16
N LYS A 136 -9.51 -8.95 4.32
CA LYS A 136 -8.46 -8.14 4.95
C LYS A 136 -8.15 -8.64 6.36
N MET A 137 -9.18 -8.82 7.19
CA MET A 137 -9.01 -9.28 8.58
C MET A 137 -8.57 -10.75 8.65
N ALA A 138 -9.09 -11.63 7.80
CA ALA A 138 -8.64 -13.02 7.74
C ALA A 138 -7.13 -13.12 7.42
N THR A 139 -6.66 -12.29 6.49
CA THR A 139 -5.25 -12.24 6.09
C THR A 139 -4.36 -11.68 7.21
N PHE A 140 -4.84 -10.66 7.92
CA PHE A 140 -4.15 -10.15 9.12
C PHE A 140 -4.03 -11.23 10.19
N LYS A 141 -5.13 -11.93 10.48
CA LYS A 141 -5.15 -13.02 11.46
C LYS A 141 -4.17 -14.14 11.11
N SER A 142 -4.06 -14.51 9.83
CA SER A 142 -3.09 -15.52 9.38
C SER A 142 -1.62 -15.08 9.53
N SER A 143 -1.38 -13.78 9.71
CA SER A 143 -0.04 -13.21 9.90
C SER A 143 0.41 -13.21 11.37
N ARG A 144 -0.32 -13.91 12.27
CA ARG A 144 -0.06 -13.96 13.72
C ARG A 144 1.42 -14.10 14.08
N PRO A 145 2.21 -15.06 13.55
CA PRO A 145 3.61 -15.22 13.97
C PRO A 145 4.46 -13.98 13.68
N ALA A 146 4.25 -13.35 12.52
CA ALA A 146 4.98 -12.16 12.11
C ALA A 146 4.57 -10.92 12.94
N VAL A 147 3.28 -10.80 13.26
CA VAL A 147 2.75 -9.72 14.11
C VAL A 147 3.38 -9.78 15.51
N LEU A 148 3.45 -10.97 16.10
CA LEU A 148 4.01 -11.17 17.44
C LEU A 148 5.51 -10.88 17.48
N GLU A 149 6.26 -11.37 16.50
CA GLU A 149 7.70 -11.11 16.40
C GLU A 149 8.01 -9.61 16.27
N LEU A 150 7.28 -8.90 15.40
CA LEU A 150 7.45 -7.46 15.23
C LEU A 150 7.01 -6.65 16.44
N ALA A 151 5.98 -7.10 17.18
CA ALA A 151 5.55 -6.46 18.41
C ALA A 151 6.65 -6.52 19.48
N ALA A 152 7.27 -7.70 19.65
CA ALA A 152 8.41 -7.89 20.53
C ALA A 152 9.58 -6.97 20.15
N GLN A 153 9.92 -6.92 18.86
CA GLN A 153 11.03 -6.09 18.36
C GLN A 153 10.79 -4.60 18.54
N TYR A 154 9.60 -4.12 18.19
CA TYR A 154 9.24 -2.72 18.37
C TYR A 154 9.35 -2.32 19.85
N LYS A 155 8.84 -3.15 20.76
CA LYS A 155 8.94 -2.91 22.20
C LYS A 155 10.39 -2.79 22.64
N ASN A 156 11.26 -3.69 22.20
CA ASN A 156 12.69 -3.65 22.52
C ASN A 156 13.34 -2.34 22.01
N ILE A 157 13.14 -2.01 20.74
CA ILE A 157 13.71 -0.81 20.11
C ILE A 157 13.27 0.46 20.82
N VAL A 158 11.96 0.62 21.07
CA VAL A 158 11.43 1.82 21.73
C VAL A 158 11.89 1.92 23.18
N THR A 159 11.98 0.79 23.89
CA THR A 159 12.49 0.76 25.28
C THR A 159 13.96 1.14 25.34
N GLU A 160 14.80 0.58 24.46
CA GLU A 160 16.23 0.91 24.35
C GLU A 160 16.45 2.39 23.98
N LEU A 161 15.61 2.97 23.12
CA LEU A 161 15.66 4.40 22.80
C LEU A 161 15.35 5.28 24.03
N GLY A 162 14.46 4.82 24.92
CA GLY A 162 14.12 5.51 26.16
C GLY A 162 15.16 5.39 27.27
N THR A 163 15.86 4.25 27.37
CA THR A 163 16.85 3.96 28.43
C THR A 163 18.29 4.28 28.00
N GLY A 164 18.59 4.28 26.70
CA GLY A 164 19.92 4.30 26.10
C GLY A 164 20.71 5.61 26.17
N GLN A 165 20.35 6.55 27.04
CA GLN A 165 21.21 7.72 27.30
C GLN A 165 22.53 7.34 28.00
N GLN A 166 22.60 6.19 28.69
CA GLN A 166 23.82 5.77 29.42
C GLN A 166 24.84 5.00 28.55
N GLU A 167 24.41 4.13 27.61
CA GLU A 167 25.31 3.31 26.77
C GLU A 167 25.78 4.00 25.47
N ARG A 168 25.09 5.06 25.01
CA ARG A 168 25.53 5.87 23.86
C ARG A 168 26.83 6.65 24.11
N SER A 169 27.35 6.65 25.34
CA SER A 169 28.52 7.46 25.74
C SER A 169 29.87 6.95 25.21
N GLU A 170 29.96 5.69 24.76
CA GLU A 170 31.22 5.10 24.27
C GLU A 170 31.35 5.07 22.74
N LYS A 171 30.28 5.30 21.97
CA LYS A 171 30.27 5.24 20.50
C LYS A 171 30.39 6.63 19.88
N SER A 172 31.12 6.75 18.77
CA SER A 172 31.26 8.02 18.03
C SER A 172 29.94 8.42 17.35
N ALA A 173 29.78 9.71 17.05
CA ALA A 173 28.59 10.21 16.36
C ALA A 173 28.37 9.56 14.99
N GLU A 174 29.46 9.21 14.29
CA GLU A 174 29.44 8.56 12.98
C GLU A 174 28.96 7.11 13.07
N GLU A 175 29.45 6.36 14.06
CA GLU A 175 28.97 4.99 14.34
C GLU A 175 27.49 5.01 14.71
N ILE A 176 27.07 6.03 15.46
CA ILE A 176 25.67 6.15 15.87
C ILE A 176 24.76 6.36 14.67
N GLU A 177 25.12 7.29 13.80
CA GLU A 177 24.36 7.60 12.59
C GLU A 177 24.36 6.44 11.60
N ALA A 178 25.46 5.69 11.49
CA ALA A 178 25.53 4.49 10.67
C ALA A 178 24.56 3.39 11.17
N ALA A 179 24.47 3.17 12.49
CA ALA A 179 23.53 2.21 13.07
C ALA A 179 22.07 2.67 12.90
N GLU A 180 21.76 3.95 13.13
CA GLU A 180 20.43 4.52 12.90
C GLU A 180 20.00 4.40 11.43
N LYS A 181 20.93 4.62 10.49
CA LYS A 181 20.69 4.42 9.05
C LYS A 181 20.34 2.97 8.73
N LEU A 182 21.08 2.01 9.29
CA LEU A 182 20.82 0.59 9.04
C LEU A 182 19.46 0.15 9.56
N LEU A 183 19.08 0.64 10.75
CA LEU A 183 17.78 0.39 11.35
C LEU A 183 16.64 1.01 10.52
N PHE A 184 16.82 2.24 10.04
CA PHE A 184 15.86 2.87 9.13
C PHE A 184 15.67 2.05 7.84
N ILE A 185 16.75 1.56 7.24
CA ILE A 185 16.69 0.73 6.04
C ILE A 185 15.90 -0.55 6.32
N GLU A 186 16.19 -1.23 7.43
CA GLU A 186 15.49 -2.46 7.82
C GLU A 186 13.99 -2.25 8.04
N MET A 187 13.62 -1.18 8.76
CA MET A 187 12.21 -0.82 8.96
C MET A 187 11.50 -0.52 7.63
N CYS A 188 12.17 0.16 6.70
CA CYS A 188 11.62 0.42 5.37
C CYS A 188 11.51 -0.85 4.52
N GLU A 189 12.44 -1.80 4.65
CA GLU A 189 12.41 -3.07 3.92
C GLU A 189 11.29 -4.00 4.42
N ILE A 190 11.05 -4.04 5.73
CA ILE A 190 9.87 -4.74 6.31
C ILE A 190 8.58 -4.13 5.74
N CYS A 191 8.50 -2.79 5.70
CA CYS A 191 7.39 -2.05 5.12
C CYS A 191 7.24 -2.27 3.60
N LEU A 192 8.34 -2.41 2.86
CA LEU A 192 8.37 -2.67 1.42
C LEU A 192 7.81 -4.06 1.06
N TRP A 193 8.22 -5.09 1.80
CA TRP A 193 7.86 -6.47 1.52
C TRP A 193 6.53 -6.88 2.15
N GLY A 194 6.12 -6.26 3.26
CA GLY A 194 4.86 -6.55 3.94
C GLY A 194 4.74 -8.05 4.21
N ASN A 195 3.66 -8.69 3.76
CA ASN A 195 3.42 -10.12 3.96
C ASN A 195 4.44 -11.03 3.25
N ALA A 196 5.23 -10.49 2.32
CA ALA A 196 6.31 -11.22 1.66
C ALA A 196 7.65 -11.11 2.41
N THR A 197 7.68 -10.45 3.58
CA THR A 197 8.86 -10.35 4.43
C THR A 197 9.29 -11.74 4.90
N ASP A 198 10.54 -12.11 4.62
CA ASP A 198 11.14 -13.33 5.16
C ASP A 198 11.30 -13.16 6.68
N LEU A 199 10.69 -14.02 7.50
CA LEU A 199 10.76 -13.94 8.96
C LEU A 199 12.20 -13.95 9.49
N SER A 200 13.18 -14.45 8.72
CA SER A 200 14.60 -14.37 9.08
C SER A 200 15.17 -12.94 9.01
N LEU A 201 14.51 -12.02 8.32
CA LEU A 201 14.79 -10.57 8.37
C LEU A 201 14.32 -9.96 9.68
N LEU A 202 13.38 -10.59 10.37
CA LEU A 202 12.91 -10.18 11.68
C LEU A 202 13.81 -10.79 12.77
N THR A 203 15.14 -10.67 12.69
CA THR A 203 16.02 -11.16 13.77
C THR A 203 16.53 -10.02 14.64
N ASN A 204 16.21 -10.12 15.95
CA ASN A 204 16.51 -9.21 17.07
C ASN A 204 17.49 -8.05 16.78
N VAL A 205 16.93 -6.84 16.77
CA VAL A 205 17.66 -5.61 16.52
C VAL A 205 17.96 -4.90 17.85
N SER A 206 18.89 -5.47 18.63
CA SER A 206 19.58 -4.66 19.65
C SER A 206 20.68 -3.84 18.96
N TYR A 207 21.09 -2.73 19.55
CA TYR A 207 22.14 -1.88 18.98
C TYR A 207 23.47 -2.62 18.73
N ASP A 208 23.78 -3.63 19.55
CA ASP A 208 24.96 -4.47 19.41
C ASP A 208 24.78 -5.59 18.37
N ASP A 209 23.53 -5.94 18.05
CA ASP A 209 23.20 -6.89 16.98
C ASP A 209 23.10 -6.21 15.60
N ILE A 210 22.84 -4.89 15.53
CA ILE A 210 22.89 -4.11 14.28
C ILE A 210 24.26 -4.22 13.59
N GLN A 211 25.36 -4.29 14.35
CA GLN A 211 26.70 -4.52 13.79
C GLN A 211 26.88 -5.94 13.24
N LYS A 212 26.24 -6.95 13.86
CA LYS A 212 26.24 -8.33 13.36
C LYS A 212 25.34 -8.49 12.12
N LEU A 213 24.30 -7.66 12.02
CA LEU A 213 23.35 -7.59 10.90
C LEU A 213 24.00 -7.20 9.56
N GLN A 214 25.10 -6.42 9.56
CA GLN A 214 25.87 -6.14 8.33
C GLN A 214 26.36 -7.42 7.61
N GLY A 215 26.45 -8.54 8.34
CA GLY A 215 26.83 -9.85 7.83
C GLY A 215 25.68 -10.83 7.59
N SER A 216 24.43 -10.50 7.93
CA SER A 216 23.35 -11.50 7.91
C SER A 216 23.03 -11.94 6.47
N ALA A 217 23.02 -13.25 6.25
CA ALA A 217 22.73 -13.83 4.95
C ALA A 217 21.29 -13.55 4.50
N ALA A 218 20.37 -13.36 5.46
CA ALA A 218 18.97 -13.02 5.23
C ALA A 218 18.83 -11.63 4.60
N ARG A 219 19.45 -10.60 5.18
CA ARG A 219 19.43 -9.23 4.64
C ARG A 219 20.03 -9.15 3.24
N LYS A 220 21.21 -9.74 3.05
CA LYS A 220 21.87 -9.80 1.72
C LYS A 220 21.04 -10.56 0.68
N LYS A 221 20.13 -11.44 1.09
CA LYS A 221 19.23 -12.15 0.20
C LYS A 221 18.00 -11.31 -0.16
N ALA A 222 17.45 -10.55 0.79
CA ALA A 222 16.35 -9.62 0.54
C ALA A 222 16.79 -8.42 -0.30
N GLU A 223 17.95 -7.83 0.00
CA GLU A 223 18.54 -6.72 -0.76
C GLU A 223 18.79 -7.10 -2.22
N LYS A 224 19.12 -8.37 -2.53
CA LYS A 224 19.30 -8.84 -3.92
C LYS A 224 18.06 -8.70 -4.77
N ASN A 225 16.88 -8.73 -4.16
CA ASN A 225 15.62 -8.59 -4.87
C ASN A 225 15.18 -7.13 -5.02
N ILE A 226 15.94 -6.17 -4.48
CA ILE A 226 15.71 -4.74 -4.63
C ILE A 226 16.62 -4.22 -5.76
N LEU A 227 16.03 -3.89 -6.91
CA LEU A 227 16.76 -3.54 -8.13
C LEU A 227 17.33 -2.12 -8.13
N VAL A 228 16.68 -1.23 -7.37
CA VAL A 228 17.10 0.16 -7.13
C VAL A 228 16.81 0.43 -5.66
N ASN A 229 17.79 0.97 -4.91
CA ASN A 229 17.64 1.20 -3.47
C ASN A 229 18.16 2.56 -3.05
N ASP A 230 17.24 3.53 -2.99
CA ASP A 230 17.54 4.91 -2.58
C ASP A 230 17.22 5.21 -1.11
N LEU A 231 16.94 4.19 -0.28
CA LEU A 231 16.73 4.38 1.17
C LEU A 231 17.86 5.16 1.87
N PRO A 232 19.16 4.97 1.51
CA PRO A 232 20.23 5.80 2.05
C PRO A 232 20.02 7.30 1.85
N ALA A 233 19.48 7.74 0.71
CA ALA A 233 19.26 9.15 0.40
C ALA A 233 18.05 9.69 1.18
N ALA A 234 16.97 8.91 1.28
CA ALA A 234 15.80 9.28 2.07
C ALA A 234 16.16 9.47 3.57
N PHE A 235 16.98 8.57 4.13
CA PHE A 235 17.48 8.70 5.50
C PHE A 235 18.27 9.99 5.72
N GLN A 236 19.17 10.34 4.79
CA GLN A 236 20.00 11.55 4.90
C GLN A 236 19.14 12.82 5.00
N VAL A 237 18.05 12.89 4.25
CA VAL A 237 17.13 14.04 4.31
C VAL A 237 16.41 14.13 5.66
N LEU A 238 15.85 13.01 6.15
CA LEU A 238 15.18 12.99 7.46
C LEU A 238 16.16 13.34 8.58
N ARG A 239 17.39 12.82 8.51
CA ARG A 239 18.45 13.10 9.49
C ARG A 239 18.91 14.55 9.44
N ALA A 240 19.04 15.13 8.24
CA ALA A 240 19.34 16.56 8.09
C ALA A 240 18.22 17.43 8.67
N ALA A 241 16.95 17.09 8.41
CA ALA A 241 15.80 17.78 8.99
C ALA A 241 15.81 17.69 10.53
N GLN A 242 16.10 16.52 11.09
CA GLN A 242 16.24 16.32 12.53
C GLN A 242 17.36 17.19 13.13
N LYS A 243 18.55 17.22 12.50
CA LYS A 243 19.69 18.06 12.95
C LYS A 243 19.43 19.55 12.83
N SER A 244 18.58 19.98 11.90
CA SER A 244 18.26 21.39 11.68
C SER A 244 17.39 22.01 12.79
N ASN A 245 16.92 21.22 13.77
CA ASN A 245 15.97 21.65 14.81
C ASN A 245 14.71 22.33 14.24
N LYS A 246 14.33 22.03 13.00
CA LYS A 246 13.05 22.46 12.41
C LYS A 246 11.92 21.97 13.31
N GLY A 247 11.00 22.86 13.69
CA GLY A 247 9.93 22.56 14.65
C GLY A 247 9.12 21.32 14.25
N GLU A 248 8.44 21.39 13.10
CA GLU A 248 7.68 20.27 12.54
C GLU A 248 8.47 19.54 11.44
N ARG A 249 8.49 18.21 11.55
CA ARG A 249 9.07 17.27 10.59
C ARG A 249 8.01 16.22 10.29
N ARG A 250 7.14 16.53 9.34
CA ARG A 250 6.03 15.67 8.92
C ARG A 250 6.53 14.59 7.94
N VAL A 251 6.05 13.36 8.08
CA VAL A 251 6.21 12.29 7.08
C VAL A 251 4.83 11.78 6.69
N ASP A 252 4.58 11.63 5.40
CA ASP A 252 3.30 11.18 4.86
C ASP A 252 3.40 9.78 4.29
N PHE A 253 2.38 8.97 4.51
CA PHE A 253 2.24 7.64 3.91
C PHE A 253 1.00 7.64 3.02
N ILE A 254 1.20 7.45 1.73
CA ILE A 254 0.13 7.11 0.80
C ILE A 254 0.03 5.58 0.79
N LEU A 255 -0.96 5.07 1.51
CA LEU A 255 -1.05 3.65 1.88
C LEU A 255 -1.42 2.77 0.70
N ASP A 256 -1.04 1.49 0.79
CA ASP A 256 -1.48 0.41 -0.09
C ASP A 256 -2.45 -0.48 0.70
N ASN A 257 -2.02 -1.66 1.14
CA ASN A 257 -2.90 -2.70 1.69
C ASN A 257 -3.12 -2.61 3.21
N ALA A 258 -4.32 -3.02 3.64
CA ALA A 258 -4.71 -3.28 5.01
C ALA A 258 -4.09 -4.58 5.56
N GLY A 259 -4.45 -4.91 6.79
CA GLY A 259 -3.95 -6.10 7.48
C GLY A 259 -2.47 -5.97 7.83
N PHE A 260 -1.65 -6.97 7.47
CA PHE A 260 -0.25 -6.99 7.92
C PHE A 260 0.60 -5.91 7.25
N GLU A 261 0.28 -5.46 6.02
CA GLU A 261 1.00 -4.33 5.42
C GLU A 261 0.73 -3.02 6.19
N LEU A 262 -0.54 -2.71 6.50
CA LEU A 262 -0.88 -1.58 7.37
C LEU A 262 -0.22 -1.69 8.75
N PHE A 263 -0.15 -2.89 9.32
CA PHE A 263 0.54 -3.12 10.58
C PHE A 263 2.02 -2.74 10.50
N VAL A 264 2.75 -3.15 9.46
CA VAL A 264 4.18 -2.79 9.31
C VAL A 264 4.37 -1.30 8.95
N ASP A 265 3.40 -0.68 8.27
CA ASP A 265 3.39 0.78 8.06
C ASP A 265 3.29 1.52 9.40
N LEU A 266 2.46 1.03 10.33
CA LEU A 266 2.34 1.59 11.68
C LEU A 266 3.58 1.33 12.55
N ILE A 267 4.25 0.19 12.38
CA ILE A 267 5.56 -0.07 13.02
C ILE A 267 6.59 0.97 12.55
N LEU A 268 6.70 1.21 11.24
CA LEU A 268 7.60 2.23 10.69
C LEU A 268 7.20 3.64 11.15
N ALA A 269 5.91 3.98 11.15
CA ALA A 269 5.42 5.26 11.65
C ALA A 269 5.80 5.48 13.13
N GLY A 270 5.55 4.48 13.99
CA GLY A 270 5.90 4.50 15.40
C GLY A 270 7.41 4.60 15.63
N TYR A 271 8.22 3.95 14.79
CA TYR A 271 9.68 4.07 14.80
C TYR A 271 10.14 5.50 14.45
N LEU A 272 9.59 6.09 13.38
CA LEU A 272 9.93 7.46 12.96
C LEU A 272 9.61 8.49 14.05
N LEU A 273 8.47 8.31 14.73
CA LEU A 273 8.06 9.16 15.86
C LEU A 273 8.94 8.95 17.10
N SER A 274 9.21 7.69 17.47
CA SER A 274 10.01 7.33 18.64
C SER A 274 11.47 7.77 18.53
N THR A 275 12.03 7.76 17.32
CA THR A 275 13.40 8.23 17.04
C THR A 275 13.49 9.74 16.83
N GLY A 276 12.37 10.43 16.69
CA GLY A 276 12.30 11.86 16.38
C GLY A 276 12.74 12.24 14.95
N LEU A 277 12.91 11.24 14.07
CA LEU A 277 13.07 11.43 12.62
C LEU A 277 11.85 12.14 12.02
N ALA A 278 10.67 11.84 12.56
CA ALA A 278 9.43 12.59 12.35
C ALA A 278 8.91 13.14 13.69
N THR A 279 8.24 14.29 13.64
CA THR A 279 7.40 14.78 14.76
C THR A 279 5.94 14.43 14.55
N THR A 280 5.54 14.28 13.28
CA THR A 280 4.16 14.01 12.86
C THR A 280 4.22 12.99 11.71
N VAL A 281 3.38 11.97 11.76
CA VAL A 281 3.14 11.03 10.67
C VAL A 281 1.67 11.13 10.25
N VAL A 282 1.45 11.34 8.95
CA VAL A 282 0.12 11.41 8.36
C VAL A 282 -0.09 10.23 7.42
N LEU A 283 -1.13 9.47 7.67
CA LEU A 283 -1.50 8.28 6.90
C LEU A 283 -2.69 8.61 6.00
N HIS A 284 -2.55 8.33 4.71
CA HIS A 284 -3.55 8.63 3.69
C HIS A 284 -4.18 7.33 3.17
N PRO A 285 -5.32 6.90 3.74
CA PRO A 285 -6.09 5.79 3.22
C PRO A 285 -6.93 6.20 2.00
N LYS A 286 -7.47 5.20 1.32
CA LYS A 286 -8.49 5.35 0.28
C LYS A 286 -9.83 5.72 0.91
N SER A 287 -10.67 6.43 0.15
CA SER A 287 -11.99 6.87 0.63
C SER A 287 -13.08 5.82 0.51
N ILE A 288 -12.87 4.76 -0.28
CA ILE A 288 -13.84 3.72 -0.60
C ILE A 288 -13.13 2.35 -0.61
N PRO A 289 -13.84 1.21 -0.49
CA PRO A 289 -13.27 -0.11 -0.74
C PRO A 289 -12.59 -0.15 -2.11
N TRP A 290 -11.28 -0.40 -2.12
CA TRP A 290 -10.44 -0.14 -3.27
C TRP A 290 -9.41 -1.26 -3.42
N PHE A 291 -9.20 -1.72 -4.67
CA PHE A 291 -8.14 -2.66 -5.02
C PHE A 291 -8.06 -3.91 -4.11
N VAL A 292 -9.23 -4.41 -3.70
CA VAL A 292 -9.43 -5.50 -2.72
C VAL A 292 -8.92 -5.12 -1.34
N SER A 293 -7.61 -5.03 -1.17
CA SER A 293 -6.99 -4.92 0.15
C SER A 293 -6.62 -3.50 0.54
N ASP A 294 -6.83 -2.47 -0.28
CA ASP A 294 -6.37 -1.13 0.09
C ASP A 294 -7.01 -0.61 1.37
N VAL A 295 -6.20 0.10 2.17
CA VAL A 295 -6.61 0.67 3.45
C VAL A 295 -7.72 1.70 3.25
N VAL A 296 -8.82 1.53 3.96
CA VAL A 296 -9.85 2.54 4.22
C VAL A 296 -9.84 2.94 5.70
N PRO A 297 -10.44 4.08 6.11
CA PRO A 297 -10.42 4.51 7.51
C PRO A 297 -10.89 3.45 8.52
N LYS A 298 -11.85 2.60 8.15
CA LYS A 298 -12.34 1.51 9.02
C LYS A 298 -11.26 0.48 9.34
N ASP A 299 -10.36 0.18 8.40
CA ASP A 299 -9.31 -0.84 8.57
C ASP A 299 -8.34 -0.48 9.71
N PHE A 300 -8.12 0.82 9.95
CA PHE A 300 -7.36 1.29 11.12
C PHE A 300 -8.04 0.93 12.43
N SER A 301 -9.34 1.23 12.53
CA SER A 301 -10.10 0.91 13.73
C SER A 301 -10.15 -0.60 13.95
N ASP A 302 -10.34 -1.38 12.89
CA ASP A 302 -10.38 -2.85 12.98
C ASP A 302 -9.03 -3.42 13.45
N LEU A 303 -7.92 -2.90 12.93
CA LEU A 303 -6.57 -3.29 13.35
C LEU A 303 -6.30 -2.92 14.82
N LEU A 304 -6.62 -1.69 15.23
CA LEU A 304 -6.43 -1.26 16.62
C LEU A 304 -7.31 -2.07 17.59
N ASN A 305 -8.55 -2.40 17.20
CA ASN A 305 -9.41 -3.26 17.99
C ASN A 305 -8.84 -4.68 18.13
N ALA A 306 -8.22 -5.21 17.06
CA ALA A 306 -7.54 -6.51 17.12
C ALA A 306 -6.31 -6.49 18.05
N LEU A 307 -5.67 -5.34 18.26
CA LEU A 307 -4.57 -5.17 19.21
C LEU A 307 -5.03 -4.83 20.63
N ALA A 308 -6.22 -4.24 20.79
CA ALA A 308 -6.81 -3.93 22.09
C ALA A 308 -7.38 -5.17 22.79
N ASP A 309 -7.93 -6.13 22.04
CA ASP A 309 -8.38 -7.44 22.53
C ASP A 309 -7.79 -8.59 21.70
N PRO A 310 -6.45 -8.78 21.75
CA PRO A 310 -5.76 -9.72 20.88
C PRO A 310 -6.07 -11.17 21.25
N GLN A 311 -6.34 -11.44 22.53
CA GLN A 311 -6.70 -12.78 22.99
C GLN A 311 -8.00 -13.24 22.30
N SER A 312 -9.06 -12.43 22.36
CA SER A 312 -10.34 -12.75 21.71
C SER A 312 -10.19 -12.82 20.19
N TYR A 313 -9.46 -11.87 19.60
CA TYR A 313 -9.25 -11.82 18.16
C TYR A 313 -8.59 -13.09 17.61
N TYR A 314 -7.50 -13.56 18.23
CA TYR A 314 -6.79 -14.75 17.75
C TYR A 314 -7.45 -16.07 18.16
N THR A 315 -8.20 -16.12 19.26
CA THR A 315 -8.85 -17.36 19.72
C THR A 315 -10.24 -17.61 19.17
N THR A 316 -10.93 -16.59 18.64
CA THR A 316 -12.23 -16.76 17.98
C THR A 316 -12.07 -17.60 16.70
N PRO A 317 -12.64 -18.81 16.58
CA PRO A 317 -12.42 -19.64 15.40
C PRO A 317 -13.03 -19.02 14.13
N SER A 318 -12.28 -19.03 13.04
CA SER A 318 -12.80 -18.76 11.68
C SER A 318 -13.77 -19.85 11.25
N ASP A 319 -14.56 -19.61 10.20
CA ASP A 319 -15.52 -20.62 9.71
C ASP A 319 -14.81 -21.87 9.21
N ASP A 320 -13.67 -21.71 8.54
CA ASP A 320 -12.84 -22.83 8.09
C ASP A 320 -12.29 -23.63 9.29
N GLU A 321 -11.83 -22.97 10.36
CA GLU A 321 -11.40 -23.64 11.58
C GLU A 321 -12.55 -24.38 12.27
N LYS A 322 -13.76 -23.79 12.32
CA LYS A 322 -14.96 -24.47 12.82
C LYS A 322 -15.30 -25.71 11.98
N HIS A 323 -15.18 -25.61 10.65
CA HIS A 323 -15.44 -26.74 9.75
C HIS A 323 -14.40 -27.85 9.89
N ARG A 324 -13.15 -27.50 10.21
CA ARG A 324 -12.04 -28.45 10.41
C ARG A 324 -11.86 -28.92 11.86
N ASP A 325 -12.74 -28.49 12.77
CA ASP A 325 -12.67 -28.75 14.22
C ASP A 325 -11.30 -28.36 14.83
N VAL A 326 -10.75 -27.24 14.37
CA VAL A 326 -9.48 -26.68 14.84
C VAL A 326 -9.75 -25.63 15.90
N THR A 327 -9.16 -25.83 17.09
CA THR A 327 -9.19 -24.83 18.17
C THR A 327 -7.93 -23.96 18.09
N PRO A 328 -8.06 -22.63 17.90
CA PRO A 328 -6.90 -21.75 17.88
C PRO A 328 -6.19 -21.70 19.23
N GLN A 329 -4.86 -21.69 19.22
CA GLN A 329 -4.06 -21.62 20.44
C GLN A 329 -4.19 -20.24 21.12
N PRO A 330 -4.27 -20.14 22.45
CA PRO A 330 -4.22 -18.87 23.16
C PRO A 330 -2.89 -18.15 22.93
N LEU A 331 -2.85 -16.83 23.16
CA LEU A 331 -1.59 -16.09 23.27
C LEU A 331 -0.96 -16.32 24.65
N LEU A 332 0.35 -16.20 24.72
CA LEU A 332 1.11 -16.20 25.97
C LEU A 332 1.04 -14.82 26.65
N ASP A 333 1.21 -14.77 27.98
CA ASP A 333 1.21 -13.49 28.72
C ASP A 333 2.23 -12.49 28.18
N LYS A 334 3.40 -12.98 27.76
CA LYS A 334 4.44 -12.15 27.12
C LYS A 334 3.96 -11.54 25.80
N GLU A 335 3.29 -12.34 24.96
CA GLU A 335 2.77 -11.89 23.66
C GLU A 335 1.66 -10.83 23.86
N LEU A 336 0.82 -11.00 24.89
CA LEU A 336 -0.20 -10.02 25.26
C LEU A 336 0.42 -8.69 25.71
N ASP A 337 1.46 -8.74 26.54
CA ASP A 337 2.19 -7.56 27.01
C ASP A 337 2.95 -6.81 25.89
N GLU A 338 3.43 -7.53 24.87
CA GLU A 338 4.06 -6.92 23.69
C GLU A 338 3.04 -6.22 22.78
N LEU A 339 1.88 -6.84 22.54
CA LEU A 339 0.81 -6.23 21.75
C LEU A 339 0.14 -5.05 22.48
N ALA A 340 -0.02 -5.15 23.80
CA ALA A 340 -0.53 -4.05 24.62
C ALA A 340 0.40 -2.83 24.55
N PHE A 341 1.72 -3.05 24.61
CA PHE A 341 2.70 -1.96 24.45
C PHE A 341 2.57 -1.24 23.10
N LEU A 342 2.39 -1.99 22.00
CA LEU A 342 2.13 -1.40 20.68
C LEU A 342 0.87 -0.55 20.68
N PHE A 343 -0.24 -1.12 21.17
CA PHE A 343 -1.52 -0.44 21.22
C PHE A 343 -1.43 0.87 22.01
N ASP A 344 -0.80 0.85 23.19
CA ASP A 344 -0.62 2.02 24.04
C ASP A 344 0.27 3.08 23.38
N SER A 345 1.38 2.67 22.76
CA SER A 345 2.30 3.57 22.05
C SER A 345 1.59 4.30 20.91
N TRP A 346 0.88 3.57 20.05
CA TRP A 346 0.20 4.15 18.89
C TRP A 346 -1.01 5.00 19.30
N SER A 347 -1.77 4.55 20.30
CA SER A 347 -2.88 5.32 20.86
C SER A 347 -2.40 6.64 21.46
N THR A 348 -1.24 6.64 22.13
CA THR A 348 -0.62 7.85 22.66
C THR A 348 -0.21 8.80 21.54
N PHE A 349 0.48 8.31 20.50
CA PHE A 349 0.84 9.14 19.35
C PHE A 349 -0.39 9.73 18.65
N HIS A 350 -1.47 8.96 18.54
CA HIS A 350 -2.72 9.45 17.97
C HIS A 350 -3.36 10.54 18.85
N ALA A 351 -3.46 10.30 20.16
CA ALA A 351 -4.03 11.26 21.12
C ALA A 351 -3.24 12.57 21.20
N GLU A 352 -1.92 12.51 21.03
CA GLU A 352 -1.03 13.69 20.97
C GLU A 352 -1.04 14.40 19.60
N GLY A 353 -1.79 13.90 18.62
CA GLY A 353 -1.83 14.46 17.26
C GLY A 353 -0.58 14.19 16.41
N LYS A 354 0.28 13.28 16.85
CA LYS A 354 1.51 12.87 16.14
C LYS A 354 1.26 11.81 15.09
N LEU A 355 0.22 10.98 15.23
CA LEU A 355 -0.20 9.99 14.25
C LEU A 355 -1.61 10.31 13.76
N VAL A 356 -1.75 10.73 12.51
CA VAL A 356 -2.99 11.29 11.96
C VAL A 356 -3.44 10.51 10.73
N ILE A 357 -4.74 10.31 10.56
CA ILE A 357 -5.33 9.69 9.37
C ILE A 357 -6.06 10.77 8.57
N ARG A 358 -5.75 10.91 7.28
CA ARG A 358 -6.37 11.90 6.37
C ARG A 358 -6.79 11.25 5.06
N PRO A 359 -8.03 10.73 4.93
CA PRO A 359 -8.52 10.25 3.64
C PRO A 359 -8.70 11.40 2.65
N ASN A 360 -8.49 11.12 1.36
CA ASN A 360 -8.79 12.08 0.29
C ASN A 360 -9.27 11.33 -0.97
N ARG A 361 -10.35 11.82 -1.60
CA ARG A 361 -10.94 11.20 -2.80
C ARG A 361 -10.00 11.19 -4.01
N PHE A 362 -8.98 12.05 -4.03
CA PHE A 362 -7.95 12.04 -5.07
C PHE A 362 -7.29 10.66 -5.22
N TRP A 363 -7.07 9.94 -4.10
CA TRP A 363 -6.42 8.63 -4.11
C TRP A 363 -7.24 7.55 -4.82
N THR A 364 -8.56 7.74 -4.92
CA THR A 364 -9.52 6.84 -5.59
C THR A 364 -10.02 7.38 -6.94
N GLY A 365 -9.41 8.45 -7.46
CA GLY A 365 -9.64 8.92 -8.82
C GLY A 365 -9.04 7.99 -9.88
N ALA A 366 -9.52 8.08 -11.13
CA ALA A 366 -9.09 7.21 -12.22
C ALA A 366 -7.70 7.55 -12.79
N GLY A 367 -7.24 8.78 -12.54
CA GLY A 367 -6.04 9.34 -13.13
C GLY A 367 -4.74 9.01 -12.40
N SER A 368 -3.65 9.33 -13.09
CA SER A 368 -2.29 9.32 -12.54
C SER A 368 -2.06 10.50 -11.57
N TYR A 369 -0.99 10.39 -10.78
CA TYR A 369 -0.56 11.47 -9.88
C TYR A 369 0.10 12.65 -10.60
N TRP A 370 0.33 12.56 -11.92
CA TRP A 370 0.68 13.73 -12.73
C TRP A 370 -0.39 14.83 -12.65
N ARG A 371 -1.64 14.44 -12.38
CA ARG A 371 -2.76 15.37 -12.25
C ARG A 371 -2.79 16.11 -10.91
N LEU A 372 -2.11 15.58 -9.88
CA LEU A 372 -2.18 16.08 -8.49
C LEU A 372 -2.03 17.61 -8.40
N PRO A 373 -1.01 18.25 -9.01
CA PRO A 373 -0.82 19.71 -8.88
C PRO A 373 -1.94 20.55 -9.50
N LYS A 374 -2.76 19.98 -10.39
CA LYS A 374 -3.80 20.69 -11.14
C LYS A 374 -5.21 20.35 -10.69
N THR A 375 -5.47 19.09 -10.33
CA THR A 375 -6.81 18.63 -9.96
C THR A 375 -7.04 18.63 -8.45
N ALA A 376 -5.98 18.60 -7.63
CA ALA A 376 -6.06 18.70 -6.18
C ALA A 376 -4.92 19.59 -5.64
N PRO A 377 -4.88 20.89 -6.02
CA PRO A 377 -3.78 21.78 -5.66
C PRO A 377 -3.62 21.95 -4.15
N GLU A 378 -4.71 21.97 -3.38
CA GLU A 378 -4.65 22.08 -1.90
C GLU A 378 -3.93 20.87 -1.28
N LEU A 379 -4.22 19.66 -1.77
CA LEU A 379 -3.53 18.45 -1.35
C LEU A 379 -2.05 18.49 -1.75
N HIS A 380 -1.74 18.98 -2.94
CA HIS A 380 -0.36 19.14 -3.38
C HIS A 380 0.42 20.12 -2.49
N GLU A 381 -0.15 21.29 -2.18
CA GLU A 381 0.50 22.24 -1.27
C GLU A 381 0.68 21.69 0.15
N ASP A 382 -0.32 20.97 0.69
CA ASP A 382 -0.21 20.27 1.98
C ASP A 382 0.93 19.23 2.00
N LEU A 383 1.09 18.46 0.92
CA LEU A 383 2.16 17.45 0.81
C LEU A 383 3.57 18.06 0.68
N LYS A 384 3.70 19.31 0.21
CA LYS A 384 5.01 20.01 0.18
C LYS A 384 5.54 20.33 1.57
N GLU A 385 4.67 20.39 2.58
CA GLU A 385 5.08 20.61 3.97
C GLU A 385 5.85 19.40 4.53
N SER A 386 5.60 18.21 3.97
CA SER A 386 6.23 16.95 4.37
C SER A 386 7.74 16.94 4.13
N GLU A 387 8.51 16.41 5.07
CA GLU A 387 9.92 16.10 4.85
C GLU A 387 10.09 14.92 3.89
N LEU A 388 9.12 14.01 3.86
CA LEU A 388 9.10 12.84 3.00
C LEU A 388 7.68 12.30 2.79
N VAL A 389 7.27 12.11 1.54
CA VAL A 389 6.02 11.43 1.17
C VAL A 389 6.36 10.03 0.66
N ILE A 390 5.96 9.02 1.42
CA ILE A 390 6.18 7.60 1.15
C ILE A 390 4.95 7.04 0.42
N PHE A 391 5.16 6.56 -0.81
CA PHE A 391 4.14 5.91 -1.63
C PHE A 391 4.32 4.39 -1.54
N LYS A 392 3.35 3.71 -0.94
CA LYS A 392 3.39 2.24 -0.76
C LYS A 392 2.84 1.50 -1.97
N GLY A 393 3.49 0.43 -2.38
CA GLY A 393 2.90 -0.58 -3.24
C GLY A 393 2.83 -0.23 -4.72
N ASP A 394 2.23 -1.15 -5.48
CA ASP A 394 2.29 -1.16 -6.94
C ASP A 394 1.34 -0.14 -7.58
N LEU A 395 0.11 0.00 -7.05
CA LEU A 395 -0.86 0.96 -7.61
C LEU A 395 -0.36 2.40 -7.46
N ASN A 396 0.20 2.76 -6.31
CA ASN A 396 0.76 4.10 -6.12
C ASN A 396 1.92 4.35 -7.08
N TYR A 397 2.77 3.35 -7.34
CA TYR A 397 3.84 3.47 -8.33
C TYR A 397 3.31 3.62 -9.75
N ARG A 398 2.29 2.84 -10.13
CA ARG A 398 1.60 2.98 -11.41
C ARG A 398 1.01 4.38 -11.56
N LYS A 399 0.35 4.91 -10.52
CA LYS A 399 -0.17 6.29 -10.55
C LYS A 399 0.95 7.35 -10.59
N LEU A 400 2.05 7.19 -9.87
CA LEU A 400 3.23 8.08 -9.95
C LEU A 400 3.77 8.13 -11.38
N THR A 401 3.92 6.97 -12.01
CA THR A 401 4.50 6.81 -13.36
C THR A 401 3.48 6.83 -14.49
N ALA A 402 2.24 7.25 -14.18
CA ALA A 402 1.10 7.28 -15.09
C ALA A 402 0.73 5.96 -15.80
N ASP A 403 1.16 4.82 -15.28
CA ASP A 403 0.97 3.48 -15.86
C ASP A 403 1.38 3.43 -17.34
N ALA A 404 2.45 4.16 -17.67
CA ALA A 404 2.90 4.36 -19.03
C ALA A 404 3.99 3.35 -19.45
N MET A 405 4.12 3.16 -20.76
CA MET A 405 5.10 2.29 -21.41
C MET A 405 6.48 2.97 -21.48
N TRP A 406 7.03 3.35 -20.32
CA TRP A 406 8.38 3.90 -20.23
C TRP A 406 9.43 2.90 -20.72
N ASP A 407 10.51 3.42 -21.30
CA ASP A 407 11.78 2.68 -21.35
C ASP A 407 12.18 2.40 -19.89
N PRO A 408 12.46 1.14 -19.49
CA PRO A 408 12.86 0.81 -18.13
C PRO A 408 14.02 1.63 -17.56
N ALA A 409 14.91 2.14 -18.42
CA ALA A 409 16.03 2.98 -18.03
C ALA A 409 15.69 4.49 -17.97
N THR A 410 14.46 4.90 -18.34
CA THR A 410 13.98 6.28 -18.18
C THR A 410 14.15 6.69 -16.72
N PRO A 411 14.82 7.81 -16.40
CA PRO A 411 15.03 8.21 -15.01
C PRO A 411 13.71 8.35 -14.25
N PHE A 412 13.69 7.94 -12.97
CA PHE A 412 12.48 7.98 -12.15
C PHE A 412 11.86 9.39 -12.09
N TRP A 413 12.70 10.43 -12.01
CA TRP A 413 12.27 11.83 -11.96
C TRP A 413 11.54 12.28 -13.23
N GLU A 414 11.85 11.70 -14.38
CA GLU A 414 11.16 11.96 -15.65
C GLU A 414 9.83 11.23 -15.68
N ALA A 415 9.82 9.96 -15.24
CA ALA A 415 8.62 9.12 -15.22
C ALA A 415 7.51 9.66 -14.30
N ILE A 416 7.86 10.37 -13.22
CA ILE A 416 6.88 11.00 -12.31
C ILE A 416 6.47 12.43 -12.70
N GLY A 417 7.02 12.96 -13.81
CA GLY A 417 6.55 14.16 -14.49
C GLY A 417 6.40 15.39 -13.58
N PRO A 418 5.20 15.97 -13.41
CA PRO A 418 4.98 17.15 -12.56
C PRO A 418 5.36 17.00 -11.09
N LEU A 419 5.53 15.77 -10.60
CA LEU A 419 6.02 15.47 -9.25
C LEU A 419 7.54 15.30 -9.19
N GLY A 420 8.21 15.52 -10.33
CA GLY A 420 9.66 15.50 -10.52
C GLY A 420 10.40 16.68 -9.87
N PRO A 421 11.57 17.07 -10.40
CA PRO A 421 12.38 18.16 -9.86
C PRO A 421 11.59 19.48 -9.86
N GLY A 422 11.69 20.26 -8.78
CA GLY A 422 10.94 21.50 -8.60
C GLY A 422 9.46 21.34 -8.21
N SER A 423 8.98 20.12 -7.95
CA SER A 423 7.62 19.90 -7.45
C SER A 423 7.38 20.44 -6.04
N GLY A 424 8.45 20.67 -5.26
CA GLY A 424 8.38 21.03 -3.85
C GLY A 424 8.08 19.86 -2.92
N MET A 425 7.98 18.64 -3.45
CA MET A 425 7.65 17.43 -2.69
C MET A 425 8.81 16.43 -2.74
N ARG A 426 9.15 15.83 -1.60
CA ARG A 426 10.10 14.71 -1.57
C ARG A 426 9.35 13.40 -1.63
N THR A 427 9.67 12.58 -2.62
CA THR A 427 8.95 11.36 -2.94
C THR A 427 9.82 10.16 -2.65
N LEU A 428 9.29 9.17 -1.94
CA LEU A 428 9.88 7.84 -1.80
C LEU A 428 8.86 6.79 -2.23
N ALA A 429 9.12 6.07 -3.30
CA ALA A 429 8.29 4.94 -3.70
C ALA A 429 8.86 3.64 -3.11
N LEU A 430 8.06 2.93 -2.31
CA LEU A 430 8.35 1.59 -1.81
C LEU A 430 7.49 0.58 -2.55
N ARG A 431 8.02 0.01 -3.64
CA ARG A 431 7.23 -0.79 -4.58
C ARG A 431 7.79 -2.19 -4.76
N THR A 432 7.02 -3.18 -4.32
CA THR A 432 7.11 -4.55 -4.84
C THR A 432 6.46 -4.60 -6.24
N ALA A 433 7.20 -5.07 -7.25
CA ALA A 433 6.78 -5.02 -8.66
C ALA A 433 5.66 -6.04 -8.95
N LYS A 434 4.45 -5.52 -9.21
CA LYS A 434 3.21 -6.28 -9.49
C LYS A 434 2.50 -5.77 -10.77
N GLY A 435 3.22 -5.08 -11.65
CA GLY A 435 2.67 -4.48 -12.86
C GLY A 435 3.73 -4.12 -13.89
N ASP A 436 3.32 -3.98 -15.16
CA ASP A 436 4.22 -3.83 -16.31
C ASP A 436 5.16 -2.63 -16.22
N VAL A 437 4.65 -1.48 -15.76
CA VAL A 437 5.40 -0.23 -15.74
C VAL A 437 6.63 -0.36 -14.85
N ILE A 438 7.75 0.16 -15.34
CA ILE A 438 9.02 0.24 -14.60
C ILE A 438 9.81 1.42 -15.18
N ALA A 439 10.52 2.13 -14.31
CA ALA A 439 11.42 3.21 -14.68
C ALA A 439 12.62 3.23 -13.73
N GLY A 440 13.69 3.90 -14.13
CA GLY A 440 14.89 4.18 -13.33
C GLY A 440 15.78 2.96 -13.09
N LEU A 441 15.67 1.91 -13.90
CA LEU A 441 16.60 0.78 -13.84
C LEU A 441 17.96 1.14 -14.46
N PRO A 442 19.05 0.48 -14.02
CA PRO A 442 20.31 0.51 -14.76
C PRO A 442 20.11 0.00 -16.20
N LYS A 443 20.80 0.62 -17.15
CA LYS A 443 20.76 0.20 -18.56
C LYS A 443 21.16 -1.27 -18.68
N GLY A 444 20.37 -2.07 -19.42
CA GLY A 444 20.61 -3.50 -19.59
C GLY A 444 19.98 -4.38 -18.50
N LYS A 445 19.49 -3.78 -17.40
CA LYS A 445 18.93 -4.57 -16.29
C LYS A 445 17.62 -5.24 -16.68
N ASP A 446 16.71 -4.56 -17.36
CA ASP A 446 15.45 -5.19 -17.79
C ASP A 446 15.68 -6.38 -18.74
N GLU A 447 16.67 -6.29 -19.64
CA GLU A 447 17.09 -7.38 -20.51
C GLU A 447 17.62 -8.57 -19.70
N GLU A 448 18.50 -8.32 -18.72
CA GLU A 448 18.99 -9.34 -17.78
C GLU A 448 17.81 -10.00 -17.05
N MET A 449 16.86 -9.20 -16.56
CA MET A 449 15.70 -9.70 -15.83
C MET A 449 14.77 -10.54 -16.69
N ARG A 450 14.53 -10.15 -17.94
CA ARG A 450 13.72 -10.92 -18.89
C ARG A 450 14.40 -12.23 -19.27
N ALA A 451 15.72 -12.27 -19.39
CA ALA A 451 16.47 -13.47 -19.74
C ALA A 451 16.45 -14.57 -18.65
N MET A 452 16.09 -14.23 -17.41
CA MET A 452 15.97 -15.21 -16.33
C MET A 452 14.80 -16.19 -16.53
N GLU A 453 14.88 -17.34 -15.85
CA GLU A 453 13.77 -18.30 -15.81
C GLU A 453 12.51 -17.64 -15.22
N GLY A 454 11.42 -17.69 -15.99
CA GLY A 454 10.17 -17.01 -15.64
C GLY A 454 10.18 -15.48 -15.84
N GLY A 455 11.28 -14.91 -16.35
CA GLY A 455 11.44 -13.46 -16.53
C GLY A 455 10.74 -12.87 -17.76
N GLY A 456 10.47 -13.70 -18.77
CA GLY A 456 9.81 -13.30 -20.01
C GLY A 456 10.47 -13.86 -21.27
N GLY A 457 11.78 -14.10 -21.21
CA GLY A 457 12.60 -14.62 -22.31
C GLY A 457 12.33 -13.89 -23.63
N ASP A 458 12.27 -14.67 -24.70
CA ASP A 458 12.07 -14.17 -26.07
C ASP A 458 10.64 -13.69 -26.35
N SER A 459 9.70 -13.82 -25.40
CA SER A 459 8.32 -13.34 -25.60
C SER A 459 8.21 -11.82 -25.60
N GLY A 460 9.23 -11.11 -25.12
CA GLY A 460 9.23 -9.65 -24.97
C GLY A 460 8.48 -9.14 -23.73
N ALA A 461 7.66 -9.97 -23.09
CA ALA A 461 6.92 -9.66 -21.87
C ALA A 461 7.86 -9.47 -20.67
N ARG A 462 7.51 -8.56 -19.74
CA ARG A 462 8.27 -8.33 -18.49
C ARG A 462 7.70 -9.16 -17.33
N LYS A 463 7.61 -10.48 -17.49
CA LYS A 463 7.00 -11.36 -16.48
C LYS A 463 7.64 -11.25 -15.09
N TRP A 464 8.92 -10.89 -15.03
CA TRP A 464 9.60 -10.61 -13.76
C TRP A 464 8.94 -9.45 -12.98
N ALA A 465 8.46 -8.41 -13.69
CA ALA A 465 7.97 -7.14 -13.13
C ALA A 465 6.55 -7.20 -12.55
N TRP A 466 5.85 -8.33 -12.71
CA TRP A 466 4.55 -8.56 -12.06
C TRP A 466 4.50 -9.84 -11.23
N SER A 467 5.65 -10.41 -10.90
CA SER A 467 5.76 -11.61 -10.07
C SER A 467 5.62 -11.34 -8.58
N GLY A 468 5.78 -10.08 -8.14
CA GLY A 468 5.88 -9.72 -6.72
C GLY A 468 7.20 -10.13 -6.05
N LYS A 469 8.17 -10.69 -6.79
CA LYS A 469 9.45 -11.14 -6.25
C LYS A 469 10.53 -10.07 -6.19
N TRP A 470 10.38 -9.02 -6.99
CA TRP A 470 11.36 -7.95 -7.17
C TRP A 470 10.76 -6.64 -6.69
N ALA A 471 11.62 -5.73 -6.27
CA ALA A 471 11.21 -4.43 -5.78
C ALA A 471 12.09 -3.32 -6.33
N VAL A 472 11.56 -2.10 -6.30
CA VAL A 472 12.32 -0.86 -6.46
C VAL A 472 12.00 0.07 -5.30
N VAL A 473 13.03 0.72 -4.80
CA VAL A 473 12.94 1.79 -3.82
C VAL A 473 13.58 3.02 -4.42
N GLN A 474 12.74 3.98 -4.81
CA GLN A 474 13.16 5.13 -5.60
C GLN A 474 12.83 6.42 -4.88
N PHE A 475 13.85 7.26 -4.68
CA PHE A 475 13.74 8.53 -4.00
C PHE A 475 13.96 9.69 -4.97
N LEU A 476 13.19 10.76 -4.80
CA LEU A 476 13.44 12.05 -5.42
C LEU A 476 13.28 13.16 -4.40
N ASP A 477 14.30 14.02 -4.28
CA ASP A 477 14.16 15.32 -3.63
C ASP A 477 13.62 16.33 -4.64
N GLY A 478 12.31 16.53 -4.68
CA GLY A 478 11.67 17.54 -5.52
C GLY A 478 11.70 18.95 -4.94
N LYS A 479 12.29 19.16 -3.76
CA LYS A 479 12.45 20.49 -3.13
C LYS A 479 13.68 21.25 -3.62
N VAL A 480 14.62 20.56 -4.27
CA VAL A 480 15.88 21.12 -4.80
C VAL A 480 15.85 21.35 -6.29
#